data_AF-A0A938PR21-F1
#
_entry.id   AF-A0A938PR21-F1
#
_cell.length_a   1.000
_cell.length_b   1.000
_cell.length_c   1.000
_cell.angle_alpha   90.00
_cell.angle_beta   90.00
_cell.angle_gamma   90.00
#
_symmetry.space_group_name_H-M   'P 1'
#
loop_
_entity.id
_entity.type
_entity.pdbx_description
1 polymer ?
#
loop_
_entity_poly.entity_id
_entity_poly.type
_entity_poly.pdbx_seq_one_letter_code
_entity_poly.pdbx_strand_id
1 'polypeptide(L)'
;MDDNEITVVKIPFDDVELIYEASNAMVQRRVQTLYSKEPDTVPWIRQFKKDEVFIGVGTNVGMYTVMAAKGCGAPVFAFEPESQNYALLNRGILYNGLQDHCIA
;
A
#
# COMPACT_ATOMS: atom_id res chain seq x y z
N MET A 1 -15.17 -26.02 7.04
CA MET A 1 -15.71 -24.79 6.43
C MET A 1 -14.48 -23.93 6.15
N ASP A 2 -14.32 -23.48 4.91
CA ASP A 2 -13.03 -23.10 4.30
C ASP A 2 -12.22 -22.06 5.09
N ASP A 3 -11.03 -22.48 5.55
CA ASP A 3 -10.03 -21.63 6.25
C ASP A 3 -9.17 -20.78 5.28
N ASN A 4 -9.64 -20.50 4.05
CA ASN A 4 -8.79 -19.93 2.99
C ASN A 4 -9.29 -18.61 2.37
N GLU A 5 -10.29 -17.95 2.94
CA GLU A 5 -10.71 -16.64 2.43
C GLU A 5 -9.82 -15.53 3.02
N ILE A 6 -8.78 -15.13 2.26
CA ILE A 6 -7.95 -13.98 2.62
C ILE A 6 -8.84 -12.73 2.63
N THR A 7 -9.02 -12.14 3.81
CA THR A 7 -9.77 -10.89 3.96
C THR A 7 -8.96 -9.73 3.40
N VAL A 8 -9.55 -9.00 2.46
CA VAL A 8 -8.98 -7.77 1.89
C VAL A 8 -9.87 -6.56 2.22
N VAL A 9 -9.24 -5.39 2.35
CA VAL A 9 -9.90 -4.11 2.45
C VAL A 9 -9.62 -3.30 1.20
N LYS A 10 -10.66 -2.71 0.64
CA LYS A 10 -10.55 -1.78 -0.49
C LYS A 10 -10.71 -0.36 0.04
N ILE A 11 -9.75 0.50 -0.28
CA ILE A 11 -9.77 1.91 0.07
C ILE A 11 -9.87 2.71 -1.23
N PRO A 12 -10.92 3.52 -1.42
CA PRO A 12 -11.00 4.40 -2.58
C PRO A 12 -9.89 5.45 -2.52
N PHE A 13 -9.24 5.71 -3.64
CA PHE A 13 -8.29 6.80 -3.84
C PHE A 13 -8.55 7.41 -5.21
N ASP A 14 -9.21 8.56 -5.22
CA ASP A 14 -9.69 9.22 -6.44
C ASP A 14 -10.48 8.23 -7.32
N ASP A 15 -10.02 7.94 -8.54
CA ASP A 15 -10.70 7.05 -9.48
C ASP A 15 -10.26 5.57 -9.39
N VAL A 16 -9.39 5.22 -8.43
CA VAL A 16 -8.87 3.86 -8.25
C VAL A 16 -9.21 3.27 -6.88
N GLU A 17 -9.30 1.94 -6.81
CA GLU A 17 -9.39 1.22 -5.53
C GLU A 17 -8.03 0.67 -5.12
N LEU A 18 -7.54 1.04 -3.93
CA LEU A 18 -6.33 0.47 -3.34
C LEU A 18 -6.71 -0.76 -2.52
N ILE A 19 -6.10 -1.92 -2.82
CA ILE A 19 -6.45 -3.19 -2.19
C ILE A 19 -5.36 -3.59 -1.20
N TYR A 20 -5.73 -3.86 0.05
CA TYR A 20 -4.79 -4.29 1.08
C TYR A 20 -5.30 -5.56 1.75
N GLU A 21 -4.37 -6.43 2.15
CA GLU A 21 -4.74 -7.51 3.06
C GLU A 21 -5.14 -6.96 4.42
N ALA A 22 -6.13 -7.59 5.05
CA ALA A 22 -6.59 -7.29 6.40
C ALA A 22 -6.72 -8.58 7.22
N SER A 23 -5.64 -9.37 7.25
CA SER A 23 -5.60 -10.68 7.91
C SER A 23 -5.69 -10.64 9.43
N ASN A 24 -5.54 -9.46 10.05
CA ASN A 24 -5.78 -9.28 11.48
C ASN A 24 -6.21 -7.84 11.79
N ALA A 25 -6.75 -7.64 13.01
CA ALA A 25 -7.27 -6.35 13.46
C ALA A 25 -6.23 -5.22 13.45
N MET A 26 -4.94 -5.52 13.67
CA MET A 26 -3.90 -4.50 13.64
C MET A 26 -3.63 -4.02 12.22
N VAL A 27 -3.50 -4.94 11.26
CA VAL A 27 -3.32 -4.63 9.83
C VAL A 27 -4.54 -3.89 9.31
N GLN A 28 -5.73 -4.37 9.65
CA GLN A 28 -6.99 -3.72 9.29
C GLN A 28 -7.05 -2.28 9.80
N ARG A 29 -6.72 -2.04 11.07
CA ARG A 29 -6.69 -0.69 11.66
C ARG A 29 -5.74 0.23 10.92
N ARG A 30 -4.53 -0.26 10.57
CA ARG A 30 -3.55 0.53 9.82
C ARG A 30 -4.15 1.04 8.51
N VAL A 31 -4.69 0.12 7.70
CA VAL A 31 -5.31 0.43 6.41
C VAL A 31 -6.51 1.36 6.55
N GLN A 32 -7.39 1.12 7.54
CA GLN A 32 -8.56 1.98 7.77
C GLN A 32 -8.20 3.41 8.19
N THR A 33 -7.06 3.59 8.84
CA THR A 33 -6.55 4.91 9.24
C THR A 33 -5.67 5.59 8.18
N LEU A 34 -5.58 5.05 6.95
CA LEU A 34 -4.72 5.55 5.87
C LEU A 34 -4.73 7.09 5.73
N TYR A 35 -5.93 7.67 5.74
CA TYR A 35 -6.14 9.12 5.55
C TYR A 35 -6.02 9.95 6.82
N SER A 36 -6.17 9.35 8.00
CA SER A 36 -6.17 10.07 9.28
C SER A 36 -4.87 9.93 10.06
N LYS A 37 -4.05 8.94 9.74
CA LYS A 37 -2.81 8.64 10.48
C LYS A 37 -1.75 9.72 10.29
N GLU A 38 -1.56 10.17 9.06
CA GLU A 38 -0.59 11.21 8.71
C GLU A 38 -1.27 12.23 7.78
N PRO A 39 -1.81 13.32 8.34
CA PRO A 39 -2.67 14.24 7.59
C PRO A 39 -1.95 14.96 6.45
N ASP A 40 -0.64 15.12 6.54
CA ASP A 40 0.17 15.81 5.52
C ASP A 40 0.74 14.86 4.46
N THR A 41 0.89 13.58 4.78
CA THR A 41 1.53 12.59 3.90
C THR A 41 0.68 12.29 2.66
N VAL A 42 -0.64 12.14 2.81
CA VAL A 42 -1.52 11.88 1.66
C VAL A 42 -1.61 13.08 0.71
N PRO A 43 -1.81 14.32 1.18
CA PRO A 43 -1.70 15.51 0.33
C PRO A 43 -0.36 15.62 -0.39
N TRP A 44 0.74 15.26 0.26
CA TRP A 44 2.07 15.25 -0.37
C TRP A 44 2.18 14.19 -1.47
N ILE A 45 1.75 12.94 -1.23
CA ILE A 45 1.75 11.87 -2.24
C ILE A 45 0.88 12.24 -3.44
N ARG A 46 -0.27 12.88 -3.22
CA ARG A 46 -1.17 13.33 -4.31
C ARG A 46 -0.51 14.31 -5.29
N GLN A 47 0.62 14.92 -4.93
CA GLN A 47 1.35 15.83 -5.80
C GLN A 47 2.34 15.11 -6.72
N PHE A 48 2.57 13.81 -6.51
CA PHE A 48 3.55 13.04 -7.28
C PHE A 48 3.17 12.94 -8.75
N LYS A 49 4.17 13.05 -9.61
CA LYS A 49 4.06 12.81 -11.05
C LYS A 49 4.50 11.38 -11.39
N LYS A 50 4.09 10.90 -12.56
CA LYS A 50 4.35 9.51 -13.04
C LYS A 50 5.82 9.15 -13.18
N ASP A 51 6.69 10.15 -13.22
CA ASP A 51 8.13 10.05 -13.46
C ASP A 51 8.96 10.42 -12.21
N GLU A 52 8.29 10.74 -11.09
CA GLU A 52 8.93 11.01 -9.81
C GLU A 52 9.04 9.70 -9.00
N VAL A 53 10.27 9.28 -8.71
CA VAL A 53 10.53 8.05 -7.96
C VAL A 53 10.24 8.27 -6.48
N PHE A 54 9.41 7.40 -5.90
CA PHE A 54 9.15 7.37 -4.47
C PHE A 54 9.97 6.26 -3.79
N ILE A 55 10.70 6.63 -2.73
CA ILE A 55 11.43 5.69 -1.89
C ILE A 55 10.72 5.60 -0.54
N GLY A 56 10.12 4.45 -0.25
CA GLY A 56 9.52 4.16 1.04
C GLY A 56 10.48 3.37 1.92
N VAL A 57 10.78 3.87 3.12
CA VAL A 57 11.60 3.16 4.12
C VAL A 57 10.73 2.82 5.32
N GLY A 58 10.78 1.57 5.78
CA GLY A 58 9.89 1.08 6.83
C GLY A 58 8.43 1.12 6.39
N THR A 59 8.16 0.67 5.15
CA THR A 59 6.84 0.79 4.53
C THR A 59 5.76 -0.03 5.23
N ASN A 60 6.14 -0.90 6.16
CA ASN A 60 5.28 -1.76 6.95
C ASN A 60 4.38 -2.56 5.99
N VAL A 61 3.06 -2.51 6.15
CA VAL A 61 2.11 -3.21 5.26
C VAL A 61 1.87 -2.51 3.90
N GLY A 62 2.72 -1.56 3.50
CA GLY A 62 2.73 -1.01 2.14
C GLY A 62 1.65 0.04 1.81
N MET A 63 1.06 0.68 2.83
CA MET A 63 -0.04 1.65 2.67
C MET A 63 0.29 2.79 1.69
N TYR A 64 1.35 3.54 1.97
CA TYR A 64 1.75 4.67 1.13
C TYR A 64 2.45 4.21 -0.16
N THR A 65 3.09 3.04 -0.14
CA THR A 65 3.67 2.39 -1.32
C THR A 65 2.63 2.13 -2.39
N VAL A 66 1.52 1.47 -2.04
CA VAL A 66 0.43 1.18 -2.97
C VAL A 66 -0.26 2.45 -3.42
N MET A 67 -0.46 3.42 -2.52
CA MET A 67 -1.04 4.73 -2.87
C MET A 67 -0.20 5.47 -3.91
N ALA A 68 1.12 5.59 -3.70
CA ALA A 68 2.00 6.28 -4.63
C ALA A 68 2.07 5.55 -6.00
N ALA A 69 2.25 4.23 -5.97
CA ALA A 69 2.37 3.43 -7.20
C ALA A 69 1.06 3.38 -8.01
N LYS A 70 -0.06 3.01 -7.38
CA LYS A 70 -1.34 2.85 -8.08
C LYS A 70 -2.08 4.16 -8.29
N GLY A 71 -2.12 5.00 -7.26
CA GLY A 71 -2.87 6.25 -7.26
C GLY A 71 -2.22 7.32 -8.12
N CYS A 72 -0.89 7.45 -8.04
CA CYS A 72 -0.16 8.50 -8.75
C CYS A 72 0.60 7.97 -9.98
N GLY A 73 0.78 6.64 -10.10
CA GLY A 73 1.59 6.05 -11.16
C GLY A 73 3.09 6.23 -10.96
N ALA A 74 3.53 6.55 -9.74
CA ALA A 74 4.94 6.77 -9.42
C ALA A 74 5.71 5.43 -9.39
N PRO A 75 6.96 5.36 -9.90
CA PRO A 75 7.83 4.22 -9.65
C PRO A 75 8.22 4.18 -8.17
N VAL A 76 8.12 3.02 -7.53
CA VAL A 76 8.37 2.88 -6.09
C VAL A 76 9.46 1.87 -5.78
N PHE A 77 10.36 2.25 -4.86
CA PHE A 77 11.24 1.33 -4.16
C PHE A 77 10.83 1.30 -2.68
N ALA A 78 10.38 0.13 -2.20
CA ALA A 78 9.85 -0.03 -0.85
C ALA A 78 10.78 -0.93 -0.03
N PHE A 79 11.20 -0.46 1.13
CA PHE A 79 12.10 -1.20 2.02
C PHE A 79 11.36 -1.51 3.32
N GLU A 80 11.17 -2.79 3.64
CA GLU A 80 10.57 -3.23 4.90
C GLU A 80 11.38 -4.39 5.50
N PRO A 81 11.98 -4.21 6.69
CA PRO A 81 12.87 -5.22 7.28
C PRO A 81 12.13 -6.34 8.01
N GLU A 82 10.89 -6.15 8.47
CA GLU A 82 10.15 -7.18 9.20
C GLU A 82 9.45 -8.13 8.20
N SER A 83 9.70 -9.43 8.32
CA SER A 83 9.34 -10.40 7.28
C SER A 83 7.84 -10.58 7.08
N GLN A 84 7.02 -10.44 8.12
CA GLN A 84 5.57 -10.55 8.00
C GLN A 84 4.98 -9.30 7.33
N ASN A 85 5.45 -8.11 7.70
CA ASN A 85 5.11 -6.86 7.02
C ASN A 85 5.56 -6.89 5.57
N TYR A 86 6.76 -7.39 5.30
CA TYR A 86 7.29 -7.55 3.94
C TYR A 86 6.42 -8.49 3.11
N ALA A 87 5.93 -9.60 3.68
CA ALA A 87 4.98 -10.48 3.01
C ALA A 87 3.66 -9.75 2.69
N LEU A 88 3.13 -8.95 3.64
CA LEU A 88 1.91 -8.16 3.44
C LEU A 88 2.10 -7.06 2.37
N LEU A 89 3.25 -6.38 2.35
CA LEU A 89 3.65 -5.44 1.30
C LEU A 89 3.63 -6.11 -0.07
N ASN A 90 4.27 -7.27 -0.21
CA ASN A 90 4.30 -8.02 -1.48
C ASN A 90 2.90 -8.45 -1.94
N ARG A 91 2.02 -8.85 -1.00
CA ARG A 91 0.62 -9.13 -1.32
C ARG A 91 -0.12 -7.87 -1.76
N GLY A 92 0.13 -6.73 -1.12
CA GLY A 92 -0.37 -5.43 -1.58
C GLY A 92 0.07 -5.09 -3.01
N ILE A 93 1.34 -5.32 -3.35
CA ILE A 93 1.86 -5.16 -4.73
C ILE A 93 1.11 -6.08 -5.69
N LEU A 94 0.95 -7.36 -5.33
CA LEU A 94 0.25 -8.36 -6.14
C LEU A 94 -1.23 -8.00 -6.38
N TYR A 95 -1.98 -7.70 -5.31
CA TYR A 95 -3.40 -7.40 -5.38
C TYR A 95 -3.72 -6.14 -6.19
N ASN A 96 -2.75 -5.24 -6.32
CA ASN A 96 -2.89 -4.01 -7.07
C ASN A 96 -2.28 -4.06 -8.48
N GLY A 97 -1.64 -5.17 -8.87
CA GLY A 97 -1.02 -5.32 -10.18
C GLY A 97 0.21 -4.41 -10.38
N LEU A 98 1.02 -4.22 -9.33
CA LEU A 98 2.10 -3.24 -9.29
C LEU A 98 3.50 -3.83 -9.49
N GLN A 99 3.61 -5.07 -9.95
CA GLN A 99 4.89 -5.80 -10.07
C GLN A 99 5.89 -5.09 -11.00
N ASP A 100 5.40 -4.37 -12.01
CA ASP A 100 6.23 -3.62 -12.95
C ASP A 100 6.53 -2.19 -12.48
N HIS A 101 5.92 -1.73 -11.38
CA HIS A 101 5.98 -0.33 -10.92
C HIS A 101 6.50 -0.18 -9.48
N CYS A 102 6.56 -1.27 -8.70
CA CYS A 102 7.04 -1.28 -7.32
C CYS A 102 7.99 -2.44 -7.09
N ILE A 103 9.22 -2.12 -6.67
CA ILE A 103 10.21 -3.09 -6.20
C ILE A 103 10.25 -3.03 -4.68
N ALA A 104 10.12 -4.17 -4.03
CA ALA A 104 10.20 -4.33 -2.57
C ALA A 104 11.41 -5.18 -2.20
#